data_AF-A0A2I0R199-F1
#
_entry.id   AF-A0A2I0R199-F1
#
_cell.length_a   1.000
_cell.length_b   1.000
_cell.length_c   1.000
_cell.angle_alpha   90.00
_cell.angle_beta   90.00
_cell.angle_gamma   90.00
#
_symmetry.space_group_name_H-M   'P 1'
#
loop_
_entity.id
_entity.type
_entity.pdbx_description
1 polymer ?
#
loop_
_entity_poly.entity_id
_entity_poly.type
_entity_poly.pdbx_seq_one_letter_code
_entity_poly.pdbx_strand_id
1 'polypeptide(L)'
;MFLFINSIAGSEIIIILLFVLIFFGAKSIPGMARGLGKGIRQVKDASQDIQDEIRKTSTEMKRDMNVNRTIHEAKNSLEAPVRELKDDLQNSGADIAKNINAQDVDKKQKSVPPTIQPKPNHTGEEHVKPDQQVD
;
A
#
# COMPACT_ATOMS: atom_id res chain seq x y z
N MET A 1 19.81 -21.77 -1.74
CA MET A 1 18.51 -21.95 -2.45
C MET A 1 18.58 -21.49 -3.92
N PHE A 2 19.08 -20.29 -4.23
CA PHE A 2 19.16 -19.77 -5.61
C PHE A 2 20.11 -20.57 -6.56
N LEU A 3 21.17 -21.18 -6.02
CA LEU A 3 22.11 -22.02 -6.77
C LEU A 3 21.51 -23.35 -7.26
N PHE A 4 20.53 -23.91 -6.55
CA PHE A 4 19.84 -25.13 -6.99
C PHE A 4 18.94 -24.85 -8.20
N ILE A 5 18.30 -23.68 -8.25
CA ILE A 5 17.44 -23.29 -9.37
C ILE A 5 18.29 -22.99 -10.61
N ASN A 6 19.47 -22.40 -10.48
CA ASN A 6 20.31 -22.10 -11.65
C ASN A 6 21.05 -23.34 -12.19
N SER A 7 21.62 -24.17 -11.31
CA SER A 7 22.48 -25.29 -11.75
C SER A 7 21.72 -26.55 -12.17
N ILE A 8 20.54 -26.82 -11.60
CA ILE A 8 19.71 -27.99 -11.97
C ILE A 8 18.63 -27.59 -12.98
N ALA A 9 17.96 -26.44 -12.81
CA ALA A 9 16.88 -26.09 -13.74
C ALA A 9 17.40 -25.69 -15.13
N GLY A 10 18.62 -25.17 -15.25
CA GLY A 10 19.18 -24.78 -16.56
C GLY A 10 19.31 -25.96 -17.53
N SER A 11 19.87 -27.08 -17.08
CA SER A 11 20.04 -28.28 -17.90
C SER A 11 18.71 -29.02 -18.13
N GLU A 12 17.85 -29.10 -17.12
CA GLU A 12 16.51 -29.71 -17.24
C GLU A 12 15.63 -28.95 -18.24
N ILE A 13 15.62 -27.60 -18.21
CA ILE A 13 14.90 -26.78 -19.19
C ILE A 13 15.37 -27.08 -20.61
N ILE A 14 16.68 -27.25 -20.83
CA ILE A 14 17.24 -27.55 -22.16
C ILE A 14 16.78 -28.92 -22.64
N ILE A 15 16.75 -29.94 -21.77
CA ILE A 15 16.26 -31.28 -22.12
C ILE A 15 14.76 -31.25 -22.47
N ILE A 16 13.95 -30.54 -21.68
CA ILE A 16 12.51 -30.40 -21.94
C ILE A 16 12.28 -29.66 -23.26
N LEU A 17 13.02 -28.56 -23.51
CA LEU A 17 12.96 -27.85 -24.79
C LEU A 17 13.36 -28.75 -25.95
N LEU A 18 14.38 -29.59 -25.80
CA LEU A 18 14.80 -30.54 -26.84
C LEU A 18 13.69 -31.55 -27.16
N PHE A 19 13.03 -32.11 -26.14
CA PHE A 19 11.86 -32.97 -26.33
C PHE A 19 10.74 -32.24 -27.07
N VAL A 20 10.38 -31.04 -26.62
CA VAL A 20 9.34 -30.22 -27.29
C VAL A 20 9.76 -29.92 -28.74
N LEU A 21 11.03 -29.65 -29.02
CA LEU A 21 11.54 -29.42 -30.37
C LEU A 21 11.47 -30.68 -31.25
N ILE A 22 11.64 -31.87 -30.70
CA ILE A 22 11.49 -33.13 -31.45
C ILE A 22 10.01 -33.41 -31.74
N PHE A 23 9.14 -33.24 -30.75
CA PHE A 23 7.71 -33.51 -30.90
C PHE A 23 6.98 -32.46 -31.76
N PHE A 24 7.26 -31.18 -31.53
CA PHE A 24 6.60 -30.08 -32.23
C PHE A 24 7.40 -29.56 -33.42
N GLY A 25 8.72 -29.76 -33.47
CA GLY A 25 9.61 -29.24 -34.50
C GLY A 25 10.12 -27.82 -34.20
N ALA A 26 11.35 -27.52 -34.61
CA ALA A 26 11.99 -26.21 -34.40
C ALA A 26 11.26 -25.03 -35.06
N LYS A 27 10.45 -25.29 -36.10
CA LYS A 27 9.68 -24.25 -36.82
C LYS A 27 8.34 -23.91 -36.15
N SER A 28 7.83 -24.80 -35.30
CA SER A 28 6.47 -24.68 -34.75
C SER A 28 6.40 -23.73 -33.56
N ILE A 29 7.39 -23.76 -32.65
CA ILE A 29 7.46 -22.80 -31.53
C ILE A 29 7.46 -21.34 -32.02
N PRO A 30 8.37 -20.91 -32.93
CA PRO A 30 8.37 -19.53 -33.42
C PRO A 30 7.14 -19.20 -34.27
N GLY A 31 6.56 -20.17 -34.97
CA GLY A 31 5.30 -20.01 -35.71
C GLY A 31 4.11 -19.73 -34.79
N MET A 32 3.92 -20.58 -33.78
CA MET A 32 2.87 -20.44 -32.76
C MET A 32 3.06 -19.17 -31.93
N ALA A 33 4.28 -18.85 -31.51
CA ALA A 33 4.57 -17.62 -30.76
C ALA A 33 4.20 -16.36 -31.56
N ARG A 34 4.52 -16.32 -32.87
CA ARG A 34 4.10 -15.22 -33.74
C ARG A 34 2.58 -15.17 -33.93
N GLY A 35 1.92 -16.33 -34.05
CA GLY A 35 0.46 -16.41 -34.16
C GLY A 35 -0.25 -15.90 -32.91
N LEU A 36 0.13 -16.40 -31.74
CA LEU A 36 -0.38 -15.97 -30.44
C LEU A 36 -0.06 -14.49 -30.17
N GLY A 37 1.15 -14.04 -30.48
CA GLY A 37 1.54 -12.63 -30.31
C GLY A 37 0.70 -11.69 -31.17
N LYS A 38 0.40 -12.08 -32.42
CA LYS A 38 -0.54 -11.33 -33.28
C LYS A 38 -1.97 -11.36 -32.73
N GLY A 39 -2.43 -12.51 -32.24
CA GLY A 39 -3.76 -12.65 -31.63
C GLY A 39 -3.94 -11.77 -30.39
N ILE A 40 -2.99 -11.83 -29.45
CA ILE A 40 -2.99 -10.99 -28.24
C ILE A 40 -2.96 -9.51 -28.62
N ARG A 41 -2.16 -9.14 -29.62
CA ARG A 41 -2.11 -7.76 -30.11
C ARG A 41 -3.45 -7.30 -30.69
N GLN A 42 -4.08 -8.10 -31.55
CA GLN A 42 -5.39 -7.77 -32.12
C GLN A 42 -6.47 -7.65 -31.04
N VAL A 43 -6.49 -8.55 -30.06
CA VAL A 43 -7.42 -8.48 -28.92
C VAL A 43 -7.18 -7.23 -28.11
N LYS A 44 -5.92 -6.87 -27.84
CA LYS A 44 -5.57 -5.64 -27.11
C LYS A 44 -6.00 -4.39 -27.88
N ASP A 45 -5.70 -4.33 -29.18
CA ASP A 45 -6.02 -3.18 -30.03
C ASP A 45 -7.55 -2.99 -30.09
N ALA A 46 -8.32 -4.05 -30.35
CA ALA A 46 -9.78 -4.00 -30.33
C ALA A 46 -10.36 -3.63 -28.95
N SER A 47 -9.79 -4.16 -27.88
CA SER A 47 -10.22 -3.82 -26.52
C SER A 47 -9.92 -2.37 -26.16
N GLN A 48 -8.87 -1.78 -26.75
CA GLN A 48 -8.47 -0.41 -26.51
C GLN A 48 -9.40 0.56 -27.26
N ASP A 49 -9.75 0.26 -28.51
CA ASP A 49 -10.74 1.02 -29.28
C ASP A 49 -12.10 1.05 -28.55
N ILE A 50 -12.55 -0.10 -28.04
CA ILE A 50 -13.79 -0.21 -27.25
C ILE A 50 -13.69 0.63 -25.97
N GLN A 51 -12.56 0.56 -25.25
CA GLN A 51 -12.35 1.36 -24.04
C GLN A 51 -12.39 2.86 -24.32
N ASP A 52 -11.78 3.29 -25.42
CA ASP A 52 -11.74 4.70 -25.81
C ASP A 52 -13.13 5.19 -26.25
N GLU A 53 -13.91 4.37 -26.95
CA GLU A 53 -15.30 4.66 -27.27
C GLU A 53 -16.17 4.76 -26.01
N ILE A 54 -16.08 3.80 -25.08
CA ILE A 54 -16.80 3.84 -23.80
C ILE A 54 -16.42 5.09 -22.99
N ARG A 55 -15.13 5.46 -22.95
CA ARG A 55 -14.66 6.67 -22.26
C ARG A 55 -15.20 7.93 -22.93
N LYS A 56 -15.21 7.98 -24.26
CA LYS A 56 -15.73 9.12 -25.01
C LYS A 56 -17.23 9.27 -24.80
N THR A 57 -18.01 8.20 -24.93
CA THR A 57 -19.46 8.21 -24.67
C THR A 57 -19.76 8.56 -23.20
N SER A 58 -19.00 8.04 -22.24
CA SER A 58 -19.16 8.39 -20.82
C SER A 58 -18.84 9.86 -20.55
N THR A 59 -17.85 10.41 -21.25
CA THR A 59 -17.45 11.82 -21.13
C THR A 59 -18.46 12.73 -21.82
N GLU A 60 -19.02 12.34 -22.95
CA GLU A 60 -20.09 13.06 -23.66
C GLU A 60 -21.40 13.03 -22.87
N MET A 61 -21.83 11.87 -22.35
CA MET A 61 -22.97 11.80 -21.42
C MET A 61 -22.77 12.65 -20.16
N LYS A 62 -21.54 12.75 -19.64
CA LYS A 62 -21.20 13.65 -18.51
C LYS A 62 -21.13 15.13 -18.89
N ARG A 63 -21.00 15.47 -20.18
CA ARG A 63 -21.07 16.86 -20.67
C ARG A 63 -22.51 17.28 -20.95
N ASP A 64 -23.33 16.36 -21.48
CA ASP A 64 -24.72 16.63 -21.83
C ASP A 64 -25.62 16.65 -20.58
N MET A 65 -25.33 15.80 -19.59
CA MET A 65 -25.78 16.08 -18.22
C MET A 65 -24.90 17.18 -17.66
N ASN A 66 -25.50 18.30 -17.29
CA ASN A 66 -24.83 19.50 -16.80
C ASN A 66 -24.21 19.32 -15.40
N VAL A 67 -23.26 18.39 -15.29
CA VAL A 67 -22.57 18.01 -14.04
C VAL A 67 -21.89 19.22 -13.40
N ASN A 68 -21.41 20.18 -14.19
CA ASN A 68 -20.78 21.38 -13.65
C ASN A 68 -21.79 22.29 -12.90
N ARG A 69 -23.06 22.31 -13.32
CA ARG A 69 -24.11 23.11 -12.67
C ARG A 69 -24.69 22.39 -11.47
N THR A 70 -24.90 21.08 -11.54
CA THR A 70 -25.36 20.28 -10.39
C THR A 70 -24.29 20.12 -9.30
N ILE A 71 -23.00 20.03 -9.66
CA ILE A 71 -21.90 20.03 -8.68
C ILE A 71 -21.76 21.41 -8.01
N HIS A 72 -21.95 22.52 -8.74
CA HIS A 72 -21.97 23.87 -8.15
C HIS A 72 -23.18 24.09 -7.24
N GLU A 73 -24.35 23.59 -7.63
CA GLU A 73 -25.58 23.70 -6.85
C GLU A 73 -25.51 22.84 -5.58
N ALA A 74 -24.96 21.63 -5.68
CA ALA A 74 -24.66 20.77 -4.53
C ALA A 74 -23.61 21.39 -3.60
N LYS A 75 -22.55 22.02 -4.13
CA LYS A 75 -21.56 22.72 -3.30
C LYS A 75 -22.19 23.85 -2.50
N ASN A 76 -22.94 24.74 -3.15
CA ASN A 76 -23.53 25.90 -2.47
C ASN A 76 -24.60 25.50 -1.44
N SER A 77 -25.36 24.43 -1.70
CA SER A 77 -26.38 23.92 -0.77
C SER A 77 -25.80 23.14 0.42
N LEU A 78 -24.60 22.57 0.28
CA LEU A 78 -23.88 21.90 1.37
C LEU A 78 -23.01 22.86 2.18
N GLU A 79 -22.51 23.94 1.58
CA GLU A 79 -21.61 24.89 2.24
C GLU A 79 -22.29 25.64 3.39
N ALA A 80 -23.57 25.99 3.27
CA ALA A 80 -24.34 26.66 4.32
C ALA A 80 -24.48 25.80 5.61
N PRO A 81 -25.02 24.57 5.57
CA PRO A 81 -25.11 23.73 6.76
C PRO A 81 -23.75 23.26 7.28
N VAL A 82 -22.75 23.05 6.41
CA VAL A 82 -21.39 22.67 6.84
C VAL A 82 -20.69 23.82 7.57
N ARG A 83 -20.93 25.06 7.16
CA ARG A 83 -20.38 26.25 7.82
C ARG A 83 -21.02 26.47 9.18
N GLU A 84 -22.33 26.27 9.29
CA GLU A 84 -23.06 26.30 10.57
C GLU A 84 -22.53 25.22 11.54
N LEU A 85 -22.38 23.98 11.07
CA LEU A 85 -21.76 22.90 11.85
C LEU A 85 -20.33 23.23 12.29
N LYS A 86 -19.54 23.89 11.44
CA LYS A 86 -18.17 24.27 11.76
C LYS A 86 -18.14 25.36 12.83
N ASP A 87 -19.02 26.35 12.74
CA ASP A 87 -19.09 27.46 13.69
C ASP A 87 -19.59 26.97 15.07
N ASP A 88 -20.55 26.05 15.09
CA ASP A 88 -21.02 25.40 16.33
C ASP A 88 -19.92 24.54 16.99
N LEU A 89 -19.16 23.78 16.20
CA LEU A 89 -18.01 23.02 16.72
C LEU A 89 -16.88 23.95 17.21
N GLN A 90 -16.63 25.06 16.51
CA GLN A 90 -15.59 26.03 16.86
C GLN A 90 -15.92 26.74 18.19
N ASN A 91 -17.16 27.19 18.36
CA ASN A 91 -17.61 27.86 19.58
C ASN A 91 -17.68 26.86 20.75
N SER A 92 -18.28 25.69 20.53
CA SER A 92 -18.35 24.64 21.56
C SER A 92 -16.96 24.15 21.95
N GLY A 93 -16.06 23.93 20.98
CA GLY A 93 -14.69 23.53 21.22
C GLY A 93 -13.87 24.60 21.94
N ALA A 94 -14.09 25.88 21.60
CA ALA A 94 -13.47 27.00 22.30
C ALA A 94 -13.97 27.09 23.75
N ASP A 95 -15.24 26.82 24.02
CA ASP A 95 -15.80 26.88 25.38
C ASP A 95 -15.41 25.67 26.23
N ILE A 96 -15.28 24.49 25.61
CA ILE A 96 -14.65 23.33 26.24
C ILE A 96 -13.20 23.70 26.59
N ALA A 97 -12.39 24.16 25.62
CA ALA A 97 -10.99 24.53 25.84
C ALA A 97 -10.81 25.62 26.91
N LYS A 98 -11.73 26.58 27.02
CA LYS A 98 -11.72 27.61 28.07
C LYS A 98 -12.06 27.05 29.45
N ASN A 99 -12.97 26.07 29.56
CA ASN A 99 -13.42 25.54 30.86
C ASN A 99 -12.49 24.44 31.42
N ILE A 100 -11.75 23.70 30.58
CA ILE A 100 -10.72 22.76 31.07
C ILE A 100 -9.53 23.46 31.75
N ASN A 101 -9.31 24.76 31.52
CA ASN A 101 -8.20 25.50 32.12
C ASN A 101 -8.55 26.21 33.45
N ALA A 102 -9.81 26.09 33.93
CA ALA A 102 -10.30 26.83 35.10
C ALA A 102 -10.71 25.96 36.31
N GLN A 103 -10.71 24.63 36.18
CA GLN A 103 -11.02 23.70 37.27
C GLN A 103 -10.06 22.51 37.27
N ASP A 104 -8.84 22.72 37.79
CA ASP A 104 -8.09 21.76 38.61
C ASP A 104 -6.67 22.28 38.89
N VAL A 105 -6.56 23.38 39.64
CA VAL A 105 -5.34 23.69 40.39
C VAL A 105 -5.77 24.23 41.76
N ASP A 106 -5.89 23.34 42.74
CA ASP A 106 -5.26 23.43 44.07
C ASP A 106 -6.03 22.59 45.10
N LYS A 107 -5.51 21.40 45.39
CA LYS A 107 -5.43 20.93 46.78
C LYS A 107 -4.18 20.08 46.98
N LYS A 108 -3.12 20.74 47.46
CA LYS A 108 -1.99 20.11 48.14
C LYS A 108 -2.43 19.34 49.40
N GLN A 109 -1.84 18.15 49.59
CA GLN A 109 -1.19 17.58 50.80
C GLN A 109 -1.46 16.07 50.86
N LYS A 110 -0.57 15.18 51.31
CA LYS A 110 0.83 15.20 51.74
C LYS A 110 1.11 13.78 52.28
N SER A 111 2.01 13.01 51.67
CA SER A 111 2.73 11.85 52.27
C SER A 111 3.49 11.17 51.12
N VAL A 112 4.81 10.98 51.04
CA VAL A 112 6.02 11.11 51.88
C VAL A 112 7.21 11.09 50.87
N PRO A 113 8.35 11.79 51.07
CA PRO A 113 9.58 11.62 50.27
C PRO A 113 10.54 10.61 50.94
N PRO A 114 11.73 10.32 50.39
CA PRO A 114 12.12 9.95 49.03
C PRO A 114 12.95 8.63 49.05
N THR A 115 12.99 7.81 47.99
CA THR A 115 14.15 6.91 47.77
C THR A 115 14.33 6.59 46.29
N ILE A 116 15.26 7.34 45.71
CA ILE A 116 16.26 6.96 44.71
C ILE A 116 16.16 5.49 44.22
N GLN A 117 15.73 5.29 42.98
CA GLN A 117 16.20 4.15 42.20
C GLN A 117 17.34 4.65 41.30
N PRO A 118 18.61 4.24 41.56
CA PRO A 118 19.68 4.50 40.62
C PRO A 118 19.46 3.62 39.39
N LYS A 119 19.56 4.23 38.21
CA LYS A 119 19.96 3.51 37.00
C LYS A 119 21.42 3.09 37.18
N PRO A 120 21.78 1.84 36.89
CA PRO A 120 23.08 1.63 36.30
C PRO A 120 22.97 0.72 35.07
N ASN A 121 23.45 1.25 33.94
CA ASN A 121 24.05 0.41 32.92
C ASN A 121 25.25 -0.30 33.56
N HIS A 122 25.31 -1.63 33.46
CA HIS A 122 26.57 -2.35 33.53
C HIS A 122 26.64 -3.37 32.40
N THR A 123 27.38 -2.95 31.38
CA THR A 123 28.20 -3.77 30.51
C THR A 123 29.10 -4.67 31.35
N GLY A 124 29.19 -5.94 30.95
CA GLY A 124 30.39 -6.77 31.11
C GLY A 124 30.52 -7.52 32.43
N GLU A 125 30.25 -8.82 32.38
CA GLU A 125 31.11 -9.82 33.03
C GLU A 125 31.33 -10.96 32.02
N GLU A 126 32.40 -10.76 31.26
CA GLU A 126 33.27 -11.80 30.74
C GLU A 126 33.92 -12.55 31.91
N HIS A 127 34.09 -13.87 31.77
CA HIS A 127 35.04 -14.80 32.43
C HIS A 127 34.33 -16.11 32.84
N VAL A 128 34.60 -17.27 32.19
CA VAL A 128 35.77 -18.18 32.30
C VAL A 128 35.22 -19.53 32.82
N LYS A 129 35.54 -20.76 32.36
CA LYS A 129 36.79 -21.43 31.93
C LYS A 129 36.42 -22.92 31.56
N PRO A 130 37.35 -23.92 31.46
CA PRO A 130 38.11 -24.31 30.27
C PRO A 130 38.05 -25.83 29.94
N ASP A 131 38.91 -26.25 29.02
CA ASP A 131 39.62 -27.53 28.94
C ASP A 131 38.83 -28.84 28.86
N GLN A 132 38.87 -29.47 27.68
CA GLN A 132 39.33 -30.87 27.64
C GLN A 132 39.97 -31.18 26.28
N GLN A 133 41.29 -31.19 26.31
CA GLN A 133 42.22 -31.87 25.41
C GLN A 133 42.18 -33.39 25.67
N VAL A 134 42.33 -34.21 24.61
CA VAL A 134 42.96 -35.55 24.51
C VAL A 134 42.49 -36.16 23.17
N ASP A 135 43.27 -36.76 22.28
CA ASP A 135 44.70 -37.09 22.12
C ASP A 135 44.97 -37.21 20.60
#